data_AF-A0A7C5M248-F1
#
_entry.id   AF-A0A7C5M248-F1
#
_cell.length_a   1.000
_cell.length_b   1.000
_cell.length_c   1.000
_cell.angle_alpha   90.00
_cell.angle_beta   90.00
_cell.angle_gamma   90.00
#
_symmetry.space_group_name_H-M   'P 1'
#
loop_
_entity.id
_entity.type
_entity.pdbx_description
1 polymer ?
#
loop_
_entity_poly.entity_id
_entity_poly.type
_entity_poly.pdbx_seq_one_letter_code
_entity_poly.pdbx_strand_id
1 'polypeptide(L)'
;MNDQESQGYRPDDAELEELVAYLDGELEPDGVARIERRLADDPEFRRRLKELSRAWEMLEWLPRSEVTEHFTETTVEMVAVEAERDLKTQQVASVRRDYSRRLLVALTALVASLAGFGLIWSWQQRDERQFLRDLPLIRELDMYQVADSVEFLQALEERGWFTDDEEIGDEDL
;
A
#
# COMPACT_ATOMS: atom_id res chain seq x y z
N MET A 1 -0.94 -41.31 7.91
CA MET A 1 -0.62 -40.68 9.22
C MET A 1 -1.86 -39.93 9.67
N ASN A 2 -2.81 -40.62 10.31
CA ASN A 2 -3.83 -40.02 11.18
C ASN A 2 -4.58 -41.17 11.87
N ASP A 3 -3.85 -41.84 12.77
CA ASP A 3 -4.35 -42.91 13.65
C ASP A 3 -4.23 -42.44 15.11
N GLN A 4 -4.81 -41.27 15.45
CA GLN A 4 -4.68 -40.67 16.79
C GLN A 4 -5.97 -40.10 17.42
N GLU A 5 -7.17 -40.35 16.87
CA GLU A 5 -8.43 -39.88 17.49
C GLU A 5 -9.30 -41.01 18.09
N SER A 6 -8.78 -42.22 18.19
CA SER A 6 -9.42 -43.29 18.98
C SER A 6 -8.72 -43.40 20.35
N GLN A 7 -8.68 -42.29 21.10
CA GLN A 7 -8.38 -42.36 22.52
C GLN A 7 -9.52 -43.15 23.16
N GLY A 8 -9.29 -44.45 23.33
CA GLY A 8 -10.32 -45.40 23.73
C GLY A 8 -11.04 -44.91 24.98
N TYR A 9 -12.33 -44.62 24.83
CA TYR A 9 -13.25 -44.36 25.93
C TYR A 9 -13.10 -45.51 26.93
N ARG A 10 -12.48 -45.23 28.07
CA ARG A 10 -12.31 -46.26 29.09
C ARG A 10 -13.68 -46.43 29.75
N PRO A 11 -14.09 -47.67 30.06
CA PRO A 11 -15.35 -47.91 30.78
C PRO A 11 -15.48 -47.03 32.04
N ASP A 12 -14.37 -46.77 32.73
CA ASP A 12 -14.32 -45.89 33.91
C ASP A 12 -14.71 -44.44 33.59
N ASP A 13 -14.37 -43.91 32.41
CA ASP A 13 -14.72 -42.53 32.00
C ASP A 13 -16.23 -42.41 31.76
N ALA A 14 -16.84 -43.47 31.22
CA ALA A 14 -18.29 -43.56 31.02
C ALA A 14 -19.07 -43.53 32.32
N GLU A 15 -18.57 -44.29 33.30
CA GLU A 15 -19.18 -44.35 34.62
C GLU A 15 -19.05 -43.03 35.37
N LEU A 16 -17.91 -42.33 35.20
CA LEU A 16 -17.70 -41.00 35.75
C LEU A 16 -18.64 -39.98 35.13
N GLU A 17 -18.80 -39.99 33.80
CA GLU A 17 -19.74 -39.14 33.08
C GLU A 17 -21.18 -39.36 33.57
N GLU A 18 -21.61 -40.61 33.72
CA GLU A 18 -22.94 -40.96 34.23
C GLU A 18 -23.16 -40.51 35.69
N LEU A 19 -22.13 -40.60 36.54
CA LEU A 19 -22.18 -40.14 37.93
C LEU A 19 -22.21 -38.60 38.03
N VAL A 20 -21.49 -37.90 37.16
CA VAL A 20 -21.53 -36.43 37.09
C VAL A 20 -22.90 -35.97 36.63
N ALA A 21 -23.43 -36.55 35.56
CA ALA A 21 -24.77 -36.27 35.04
C ALA A 21 -25.90 -36.59 36.05
N TYR A 22 -25.64 -37.51 36.99
CA TYR A 22 -26.56 -37.77 38.10
C TYR A 22 -26.50 -36.65 39.15
N LEU A 23 -25.31 -36.11 39.44
CA LEU A 23 -25.10 -35.08 40.45
C LEU A 23 -25.61 -33.69 40.02
N ASP A 24 -25.48 -33.35 38.75
CA ASP A 24 -26.01 -32.09 38.18
C ASP A 24 -27.52 -32.16 37.85
N GLY A 25 -28.08 -33.38 37.77
CA GLY A 25 -29.47 -33.64 37.44
C GLY A 25 -29.77 -33.65 35.94
N GLU A 26 -28.76 -33.83 35.09
CA GLU A 26 -28.90 -33.91 33.63
C GLU A 26 -29.35 -35.29 33.11
N LEU A 27 -29.45 -36.30 33.97
CA LEU A 27 -29.98 -37.62 33.58
C LEU A 27 -31.50 -37.62 33.35
N GLU A 28 -31.92 -38.29 32.27
CA GLU A 28 -33.32 -38.63 32.03
C GLU A 28 -33.89 -39.57 33.11
N PRO A 29 -35.22 -39.63 33.33
CA PRO A 29 -35.83 -40.44 34.40
C PRO A 29 -35.42 -41.92 34.40
N ASP A 30 -35.27 -42.53 33.22
CA ASP A 30 -34.81 -43.92 33.08
C ASP A 30 -33.33 -44.08 33.48
N GLY A 31 -32.53 -43.04 33.25
CA GLY A 31 -31.13 -42.94 33.68
C GLY A 31 -31.00 -42.86 35.19
N VAL A 32 -31.80 -41.99 35.81
CA VAL A 32 -31.87 -41.85 37.28
C VAL A 32 -32.22 -43.18 37.94
N ALA A 33 -33.27 -43.87 37.48
CA ALA A 33 -33.69 -45.15 38.05
C ALA A 33 -32.63 -46.26 37.90
N ARG A 34 -31.83 -46.24 36.83
CA ARG A 34 -30.71 -47.17 36.62
C ARG A 34 -29.57 -46.90 37.61
N ILE A 35 -29.20 -45.63 37.79
CA ILE A 35 -28.17 -45.21 38.74
C ILE A 35 -28.56 -45.54 40.17
N GLU A 36 -29.80 -45.25 40.57
CA GLU A 36 -30.30 -45.58 41.92
C GLU A 36 -30.23 -47.07 42.24
N ARG A 37 -30.57 -47.92 41.27
CA ARG A 37 -30.45 -49.38 41.41
C ARG A 37 -28.98 -49.79 41.57
N ARG A 38 -28.08 -49.26 40.74
CA ARG A 38 -26.62 -49.50 40.88
C ARG A 38 -26.11 -49.03 42.25
N LEU A 39 -26.53 -47.86 42.72
CA LEU A 39 -26.13 -47.34 44.04
C LEU A 39 -26.60 -48.24 45.18
N ALA A 40 -27.75 -48.90 45.05
CA ALA A 40 -28.22 -49.85 46.06
C ALA A 40 -27.35 -51.11 46.11
N ASP A 41 -26.94 -51.63 44.95
CA ASP A 41 -26.27 -52.92 44.84
C ASP A 41 -24.73 -52.83 44.91
N ASP A 42 -24.14 -51.68 44.58
CA ASP A 42 -22.69 -51.48 44.44
C ASP A 42 -22.11 -50.50 45.50
N PRO A 43 -21.39 -51.01 46.52
CA PRO A 43 -20.70 -50.18 47.50
C PRO A 43 -19.55 -49.34 46.93
N GLU A 44 -18.87 -49.81 45.89
CA GLU A 44 -17.77 -49.07 45.26
C GLU A 44 -18.31 -47.86 44.50
N PHE A 45 -19.38 -48.06 43.74
CA PHE A 45 -20.06 -47.00 43.01
C PHE A 45 -20.58 -45.90 43.94
N ARG A 46 -21.13 -46.28 45.11
CA ARG A 46 -21.49 -45.32 46.18
C ARG A 46 -20.30 -44.54 46.72
N ARG A 47 -19.13 -45.17 46.84
CA ARG A 47 -17.91 -44.49 47.29
C ARG A 47 -17.47 -43.43 46.28
N ARG A 48 -17.47 -43.77 44.99
CA ARG A 48 -17.13 -42.83 43.91
C ARG A 48 -18.07 -41.62 43.88
N LEU A 49 -19.39 -41.83 44.02
CA LEU A 49 -20.37 -40.74 44.11
C LEU A 49 -20.08 -39.81 45.30
N LYS A 50 -19.74 -40.36 46.47
CA LYS A 50 -19.39 -39.58 47.66
C LYS A 50 -18.10 -38.77 47.48
N GLU A 51 -17.10 -39.34 46.80
CA GLU A 51 -15.85 -38.64 46.49
C GLU A 51 -16.10 -37.44 45.57
N LEU A 52 -16.90 -37.60 44.51
CA LEU A 52 -17.31 -36.51 43.62
C LEU A 52 -18.12 -35.44 44.37
N SER A 53 -19.12 -35.83 45.16
CA SER A 53 -19.93 -34.91 45.95
C SER A 53 -19.08 -34.09 46.92
N ARG A 54 -18.11 -34.71 47.59
CA ARG A 54 -17.18 -34.00 48.48
C ARG A 54 -16.30 -32.99 47.74
N ALA A 55 -15.85 -33.32 46.53
CA ALA A 55 -15.07 -32.39 45.71
C ALA A 55 -15.90 -31.15 45.34
N TRP A 56 -17.18 -31.34 45.00
CA TRP A 56 -18.11 -30.24 44.76
C TRP A 56 -18.35 -29.39 46.00
N GLU A 57 -18.59 -30.01 47.16
CA GLU A 57 -18.72 -29.29 48.43
C GLU A 57 -17.48 -28.43 48.70
N MET A 58 -16.27 -28.94 48.47
CA MET A 58 -15.03 -28.19 48.66
C MET A 58 -14.93 -26.94 47.77
N LEU A 59 -15.50 -26.95 46.55
CA LEU A 59 -15.54 -25.79 45.68
C LEU A 59 -16.41 -24.66 46.26
N GLU A 60 -17.42 -25.00 47.07
CA GLU A 60 -18.26 -24.00 47.74
C GLU A 60 -17.49 -23.18 48.79
N TRP A 61 -16.40 -23.74 49.34
CA TRP A 61 -15.52 -23.06 50.29
C TRP A 61 -14.49 -22.15 49.64
N LEU A 62 -14.47 -22.08 48.30
CA LEU A 62 -13.51 -21.22 47.62
C LEU A 62 -13.79 -19.75 47.97
N PRO A 63 -12.78 -19.02 48.48
CA PRO A 63 -12.95 -17.61 48.80
C PRO A 63 -13.29 -16.86 47.53
N ARG A 64 -14.44 -16.19 47.53
CA ARG A 64 -14.79 -15.26 46.47
C ARG A 64 -13.87 -14.06 46.61
N SER A 65 -12.99 -13.85 45.64
CA SER A 65 -12.21 -12.62 45.58
C SER A 65 -13.15 -11.44 45.42
N GLU A 66 -13.20 -10.55 46.41
CA GLU A 66 -13.91 -9.28 46.29
C GLU A 66 -13.19 -8.44 45.22
N VAL A 67 -13.86 -8.23 44.09
CA VAL A 67 -13.34 -7.40 43.01
C VAL A 67 -13.31 -5.96 43.51
N THR A 68 -12.12 -5.47 43.84
CA THR A 68 -11.92 -4.07 44.25
C THR A 68 -12.04 -3.17 43.02
N GLU A 69 -12.50 -1.92 43.19
CA GLU A 69 -12.64 -0.93 42.11
C GLU A 69 -11.36 -0.77 41.25
N HIS A 70 -10.18 -0.98 41.84
CA HIS A 70 -8.88 -1.00 41.16
C HIS A 70 -8.74 -2.06 40.05
N PHE A 71 -9.48 -3.16 40.09
CA PHE A 71 -9.45 -4.18 39.03
C PHE A 71 -10.11 -3.67 37.74
N THR A 72 -11.21 -2.92 37.88
CA THR A 72 -11.90 -2.27 36.76
C THR A 72 -11.03 -1.14 36.19
N GLU A 73 -10.37 -0.37 37.06
CA GLU A 73 -9.40 0.67 36.69
C GLU A 73 -8.27 0.09 35.82
N THR A 74 -7.66 -1.01 36.25
CA THR A 74 -6.56 -1.68 35.53
C THR A 74 -6.99 -2.16 34.13
N THR A 75 -8.21 -2.68 34.00
CA THR A 75 -8.71 -3.17 32.70
C THR A 75 -8.97 -2.01 31.73
N VAL A 76 -9.60 -0.94 32.21
CA VAL A 76 -9.83 0.27 31.41
C VAL A 76 -8.50 0.92 31.03
N GLU A 77 -7.54 0.96 31.95
CA GLU A 77 -6.19 1.46 31.71
C GLU A 77 -5.47 0.64 30.63
N MET A 78 -5.50 -0.70 30.69
CA MET A 78 -4.91 -1.56 29.66
C MET A 78 -5.51 -1.31 28.27
N VAL A 79 -6.84 -1.16 28.18
CA VAL A 79 -7.53 -0.86 26.90
C VAL A 79 -7.15 0.54 26.40
N ALA A 80 -7.06 1.53 27.28
CA ALA A 80 -6.66 2.88 26.93
C ALA A 80 -5.20 2.95 26.42
N VAL A 81 -4.28 2.21 27.07
CA VAL A 81 -2.88 2.13 26.64
C VAL A 81 -2.74 1.48 25.27
N GLU A 82 -3.52 0.43 24.98
CA GLU A 82 -3.49 -0.23 23.66
C GLU A 82 -4.05 0.68 22.56
N ALA A 83 -5.15 1.39 22.83
CA ALA A 83 -5.71 2.37 21.91
C ALA A 83 -4.72 3.52 21.59
N GLU A 84 -3.96 4.00 22.58
CA GLU A 84 -2.94 5.02 22.36
C GLU A 84 -1.76 4.50 21.51
N ARG A 85 -1.37 3.23 21.70
CA ARG A 85 -0.33 2.58 20.88
C ARG A 85 -0.74 2.44 19.43
N ASP A 86 -1.99 2.04 19.17
CA ASP A 86 -2.54 1.91 17.82
C ASP A 86 -2.60 3.26 17.08
N LEU A 87 -2.95 4.33 17.79
CA LEU A 87 -2.92 5.68 17.20
C LEU A 87 -1.50 6.13 16.87
N LYS A 88 -0.52 5.83 17.73
CA LYS A 88 0.90 6.17 17.48
C LYS A 88 1.48 5.39 16.30
N THR A 89 1.20 4.09 16.17
CA THR A 89 1.66 3.29 15.02
C THR A 89 1.00 3.73 13.71
N GLN A 90 -0.29 4.08 13.73
CA GLN A 90 -0.98 4.62 12.55
C GLN A 90 -0.43 5.99 12.11
N GLN A 91 -0.14 6.90 13.04
CA GLN A 91 0.41 8.22 12.72
C GLN A 91 1.83 8.13 12.12
N VAL A 92 2.69 7.25 12.64
CA VAL A 92 4.05 7.09 12.11
C VAL A 92 4.02 6.46 10.71
N ALA A 93 3.10 5.53 10.45
CA ALA A 93 2.95 4.89 9.14
C ALA A 93 2.41 5.85 8.06
N SER A 94 1.48 6.75 8.40
CA SER A 94 0.90 7.70 7.45
C SER A 94 1.91 8.76 6.99
N VAL A 95 2.69 9.33 7.91
CA VAL A 95 3.71 10.35 7.58
C VAL A 95 4.80 9.79 6.67
N ARG A 96 5.26 8.54 6.90
CA ARG A 96 6.25 7.90 6.02
C ARG A 96 5.71 7.63 4.62
N ARG A 97 4.40 7.34 4.49
CA ARG A 97 3.75 7.05 3.21
C ARG A 97 3.55 8.30 2.36
N ASP A 98 3.25 9.44 2.99
CA ASP A 98 3.12 10.71 2.28
C ASP A 98 4.48 11.22 1.78
N TYR A 99 5.53 11.08 2.59
CA TYR A 99 6.87 11.50 2.18
C TYR A 99 7.43 10.61 1.05
N SER A 100 7.22 9.30 1.11
CA SER A 100 7.65 8.38 0.04
C SER A 100 6.89 8.60 -1.26
N ARG A 101 5.59 8.92 -1.21
CA ARG A 101 4.79 9.28 -2.40
C ARG A 101 5.29 10.58 -3.03
N ARG A 102 5.59 11.61 -2.22
CA ARG A 102 6.17 12.87 -2.72
C ARG A 102 7.55 12.66 -3.34
N LEU A 103 8.37 11.80 -2.74
CA LEU A 103 9.71 11.46 -3.24
C LEU A 103 9.63 10.68 -4.55
N LEU A 104 8.67 9.76 -4.70
CA LEU A 104 8.40 9.09 -5.97
C LEU A 104 7.96 10.06 -7.07
N VAL A 105 7.03 10.99 -6.77
CA VAL A 105 6.60 12.00 -7.74
C VAL A 105 7.76 12.92 -8.15
N ALA A 106 8.60 13.33 -7.20
CA ALA A 106 9.78 14.13 -7.48
C ALA A 106 10.78 13.36 -8.36
N LEU A 107 10.97 12.06 -8.10
CA LEU A 107 11.87 11.21 -8.87
C LEU A 107 11.35 10.98 -10.30
N THR A 108 10.04 10.74 -10.48
CA THR A 108 9.46 10.61 -11.82
C THR A 108 9.52 11.92 -12.59
N ALA A 109 9.30 13.06 -11.92
CA ALA A 109 9.46 14.37 -12.54
C ALA A 109 10.91 14.60 -12.99
N LEU A 110 11.89 14.26 -12.14
CA LEU A 110 13.32 14.40 -12.46
C LEU A 110 13.72 13.52 -13.65
N VAL A 111 13.26 12.26 -13.69
CA VAL A 111 13.49 11.36 -14.83
C VAL A 111 12.86 11.90 -16.11
N ALA A 112 11.62 12.40 -16.03
CA ALA A 112 10.94 13.00 -17.19
C ALA A 112 11.66 14.26 -17.68
N SER A 113 12.16 15.11 -16.78
CA SER A 113 12.95 16.29 -17.13
C SER A 113 14.27 15.93 -17.81
N LEU A 114 15.00 14.92 -17.33
CA LEU A 114 16.23 14.44 -17.96
C LEU A 114 15.97 13.83 -19.35
N ALA A 115 14.90 13.03 -19.48
CA ALA A 115 14.51 12.44 -20.75
C ALA A 115 14.10 13.52 -21.77
N GLY A 116 13.31 14.51 -21.35
CA GLY A 116 12.93 15.64 -22.18
C GLY A 116 14.14 16.48 -22.61
N PHE A 117 15.06 16.78 -21.69
CA PHE A 117 16.29 17.49 -21.99
C PHE A 117 17.17 16.73 -22.99
N GLY A 118 17.33 15.41 -22.81
CA GLY A 118 18.09 14.58 -23.75
C GLY A 118 17.48 14.54 -25.14
N LEU A 119 16.14 14.47 -25.24
CA LEU A 119 15.43 14.53 -26.52
C LEU A 119 15.67 15.86 -27.24
N ILE A 120 15.52 16.99 -26.53
CA ILE A 120 15.75 18.33 -27.09
C ILE A 120 17.20 18.50 -27.53
N TRP A 121 18.15 18.08 -26.68
CA TRP A 121 19.58 18.14 -27.00
C TRP A 121 19.93 17.30 -28.24
N SER A 122 19.32 16.12 -28.40
CA SER A 122 19.51 15.26 -29.57
C SER A 122 18.91 15.84 -30.86
N TRP A 123 17.83 16.61 -30.75
CA TRP A 123 17.23 17.31 -31.88
C TRP A 123 18.08 18.52 -32.31
N GLN A 124 18.60 19.29 -31.35
CA GLN A 124 19.48 20.44 -31.61
C GLN A 124 20.75 20.05 -32.40
N GLN A 125 21.33 18.89 -32.11
CA GLN A 125 22.50 18.37 -32.83
C GLN A 125 22.22 17.94 -34.28
N ARG A 126 20.94 17.80 -34.67
CA ARG A 126 20.58 17.60 -36.09
C ARG A 126 20.49 18.93 -36.85
N ASP A 127 20.11 20.02 -36.18
CA ASP A 127 19.90 21.33 -36.79
C ASP A 127 21.21 22.12 -37.05
N GLU A 128 22.29 21.85 -36.32
CA GLU A 128 23.60 22.49 -36.54
C GLU A 128 24.14 22.27 -37.97
N ARG A 129 23.71 21.20 -38.66
CA ARG A 129 24.13 20.94 -40.06
C ARG A 129 23.35 21.75 -41.09
N GLN A 130 22.19 22.31 -40.72
CA GLN A 130 21.42 23.22 -41.57
C GLN A 130 21.89 24.67 -41.43
N PHE A 131 22.26 25.12 -40.22
CA PHE A 131 22.78 26.48 -40.01
C PHE A 131 24.10 26.78 -40.75
N LEU A 132 24.92 25.76 -40.99
CA LEU A 132 26.15 25.91 -41.79
C LEU A 132 25.90 25.98 -43.30
N ARG A 133 24.69 25.63 -43.77
CA ARG A 133 24.31 25.72 -45.18
C ARG A 133 23.81 27.10 -45.57
N ASP A 134 23.28 27.86 -44.61
CA ASP A 134 22.73 29.21 -44.82
C ASP A 134 23.73 30.33 -44.49
N LEU A 135 24.89 29.98 -43.92
CA LEU A 135 25.98 30.91 -43.63
C LEU A 135 26.57 31.63 -44.86
N PRO A 136 26.61 31.02 -46.08
CA PRO A 136 27.00 31.74 -47.31
C PRO A 136 25.97 32.80 -47.74
N LEU A 137 24.70 32.66 -47.38
CA LEU A 137 23.62 33.57 -47.80
C LEU A 137 23.58 34.86 -46.96
N ILE A 138 24.11 34.85 -45.73
CA ILE A 138 24.17 36.03 -44.85
C ILE A 138 25.42 36.89 -45.13
N ARG A 139 26.45 36.32 -45.77
CA ARG A 139 27.72 37.03 -46.04
C ARG A 139 27.68 37.95 -47.25
N GLU A 140 26.67 37.82 -48.11
CA GLU A 140 26.53 38.62 -49.34
C GLU A 140 25.34 39.59 -49.28
N LEU A 141 24.93 40.05 -48.08
CA LEU A 141 23.86 41.05 -47.99
C LEU A 141 24.36 42.48 -48.29
N ASP A 142 25.67 42.74 -48.15
CA ASP A 142 26.28 44.05 -48.45
C ASP A 142 26.22 44.40 -49.95
N MET A 143 26.13 43.41 -50.84
CA MET A 143 26.06 43.65 -52.29
C MET A 143 24.65 43.97 -52.79
N TYR A 144 23.61 43.76 -51.97
CA TYR A 144 22.22 44.04 -52.33
C TYR A 144 21.64 45.30 -51.67
N GLN A 145 22.45 46.05 -50.90
CA GLN A 145 22.02 47.23 -50.16
C GLN A 145 22.52 48.55 -50.77
N VAL A 146 22.46 48.69 -52.10
CA VAL A 146 22.89 49.91 -52.83
C VAL A 146 21.74 50.63 -53.56
N ALA A 147 20.49 50.17 -53.44
CA ALA A 147 19.33 50.91 -53.95
C ALA A 147 18.18 50.90 -52.95
N ASP A 148 18.23 51.80 -51.97
CA ASP A 148 17.33 51.82 -50.82
C ASP A 148 15.99 52.57 -51.07
N SER A 149 15.57 52.74 -52.34
CA SER A 149 14.22 53.27 -52.65
C SER A 149 13.86 53.14 -54.13
N VAL A 150 12.56 52.93 -54.40
CA VAL A 150 11.99 53.01 -55.75
C VAL A 150 12.09 54.43 -56.31
N GLU A 151 12.04 55.44 -55.43
CA GLU A 151 12.26 56.85 -55.78
C GLU A 151 13.65 57.11 -56.38
N PHE A 152 14.70 56.37 -55.98
CA PHE A 152 16.05 56.51 -56.56
C PHE A 152 16.11 55.98 -58.00
N LEU A 153 15.45 54.85 -58.28
CA LEU A 153 15.36 54.29 -59.63
C LEU A 153 14.55 55.20 -60.56
N GLN A 154 13.46 55.80 -60.05
CA GLN A 154 12.65 56.78 -60.77
C GLN A 154 13.42 58.07 -61.07
N ALA A 155 14.19 58.58 -60.09
CA ALA A 155 15.02 59.76 -60.29
C ALA A 155 16.21 59.53 -61.25
N LEU A 156 16.66 58.28 -61.41
CA LEU A 156 17.72 57.91 -62.34
C LEU A 156 17.21 57.79 -63.79
N GLU A 157 16.00 57.29 -63.97
CA GLU A 157 15.27 57.29 -65.25
C GLU A 157 15.00 58.72 -65.74
N GLU A 158 14.55 59.60 -64.84
CA GLU A 158 14.31 61.03 -65.14
C GLU A 158 15.58 61.79 -65.56
N ARG A 159 16.76 61.28 -65.15
CA ARG A 159 18.07 61.87 -65.47
C ARG A 159 18.68 61.35 -66.78
N GLY A 160 17.98 60.46 -67.49
CA GLY A 160 18.34 60.00 -68.83
C GLY A 160 19.65 59.21 -68.90
N TRP A 161 20.01 58.49 -67.82
CA TRP A 161 21.28 57.74 -67.75
C TRP A 161 21.20 56.27 -68.16
N PHE A 162 20.05 55.82 -68.65
CA PHE A 162 19.99 54.61 -69.46
C PHE A 162 20.25 55.01 -70.91
N THR A 163 21.52 55.14 -71.28
CA THR A 163 21.91 55.24 -72.69
C THR A 163 21.59 53.92 -73.38
N ASP A 164 20.55 53.94 -74.21
CA ASP A 164 20.45 53.08 -75.39
C ASP A 164 21.59 53.48 -76.34
N ASP A 165 22.76 52.88 -76.17
CA ASP A 165 23.72 52.75 -77.27
C ASP A 165 23.73 51.28 -77.69
N GLU A 166 22.78 50.98 -78.57
CA GLU A 166 22.88 49.85 -79.49
C GLU A 166 24.04 50.10 -80.48
N GLU A 167 24.74 49.00 -80.77
CA GLU A 167 25.59 48.75 -81.94
C GLU A 167 27.03 49.32 -82.03
N ILE A 168 27.96 48.37 -82.20
CA ILE A 168 28.98 48.17 -83.25
C ILE A 168 30.13 47.42 -82.55
N GLY A 169 30.50 46.18 -82.85
CA GLY A 169 30.62 45.49 -84.12
C GLY A 169 31.98 44.75 -84.08
N ASP A 170 31.96 43.48 -84.48
CA ASP A 170 33.04 42.53 -84.83
C ASP A 170 34.52 42.95 -84.69
N GLU A 171 35.35 42.09 -84.06
CA GLU A 171 36.45 41.34 -84.74
C GLU A 171 37.35 40.55 -83.74
N ASP A 172 37.75 39.36 -84.21
CA ASP A 172 38.84 38.45 -83.76
C ASP A 172 38.66 37.55 -82.51
N LEU A 173 38.00 36.39 -82.69
CA LEU A 173 38.61 35.10 -83.10
C LEU A 173 37.54 33.99 -83.28
#